data_AF-A0A3D1E877-F1
#
_entry.id   AF-A0A3D1E877-F1
#
_cell.length_a   1.000
_cell.length_b   1.000
_cell.length_c   1.000
_cell.angle_alpha   90.00
_cell.angle_beta   90.00
_cell.angle_gamma   90.00
#
_symmetry.space_group_name_H-M   'P 1'
#
loop_
_entity.id
_entity.type
_entity.pdbx_description
1 polymer ?
#
loop_
_entity_poly.entity_id
_entity_poly.type
_entity_poly.pdbx_seq_one_letter_code
_entity_poly.pdbx_strand_id
1 'polypeptide(L)'
;MIDLSSYTSVYFLGIGGIGMSGLAQYLKAEGYQVAGYDRTPSTITALLADQDIQISFDDHVEVLTSDYLNPATTLVVYTPAIPQNSVLLGYFAAQGYTLIKRAALLGAVTRPTFCYAVAGTHGKTTTSSLLAAMLVEAQSPFTAFLGGVANQFQSNYINHGNQVSLVEADEFDRSFLQLTPQAALITNIDPDHLDIYGDRGSFYQGFADFADLLSTPKRLVVHESVTGIDLDQA
;
A
#
# COMPACT_ATOMS: atom_id res chain seq x y z
N MET A 1 4.66 -8.82 13.55
CA MET A 1 5.22 -7.98 12.45
C MET A 1 5.80 -8.94 11.42
N ILE A 2 5.56 -8.74 10.13
CA ILE A 2 6.02 -9.68 9.10
C ILE A 2 7.48 -9.38 8.77
N ASP A 3 8.31 -10.41 8.85
CA ASP A 3 9.69 -10.36 8.38
C ASP A 3 9.73 -10.88 6.94
N LEU A 4 9.93 -9.98 5.98
CA LEU A 4 9.95 -10.34 4.56
C LEU A 4 11.14 -11.22 4.18
N SER A 5 12.24 -11.19 4.96
CA SER A 5 13.46 -11.95 4.66
C SER A 5 13.29 -13.48 4.73
N SER A 6 12.21 -13.95 5.36
CA SER A 6 11.86 -15.37 5.43
C SER A 6 11.22 -15.91 4.15
N TYR A 7 10.86 -15.05 3.20
CA TYR A 7 10.15 -15.42 1.98
C TYR A 7 11.01 -15.21 0.74
N THR A 8 10.85 -16.07 -0.25
CA THR A 8 11.46 -15.93 -1.58
C THR A 8 10.43 -15.54 -2.64
N SER A 9 9.16 -15.84 -2.37
CA SER A 9 8.06 -15.65 -3.31
C SER A 9 6.91 -14.90 -2.64
N VAL A 10 6.24 -14.03 -3.40
CA VAL A 10 5.05 -13.31 -2.95
C VAL A 10 3.95 -13.44 -3.99
N TYR A 11 2.80 -13.96 -3.57
CA TYR A 11 1.62 -14.14 -4.42
C TYR A 11 0.54 -13.13 -4.05
N PHE A 12 0.08 -12.35 -5.03
CA PHE A 12 -0.92 -11.30 -4.83
C PHE A 12 -2.31 -11.77 -5.27
N LEU A 13 -3.32 -11.65 -4.41
CA LEU A 13 -4.73 -11.81 -4.75
C LEU A 13 -5.35 -10.43 -4.94
N GLY A 14 -5.67 -10.08 -6.19
CA GLY A 14 -6.09 -8.74 -6.63
C GLY A 14 -4.92 -7.86 -7.06
N ILE A 15 -3.96 -8.44 -7.79
CA ILE A 15 -2.69 -7.79 -8.16
C ILE A 15 -2.87 -6.56 -9.07
N GLY A 16 -3.96 -6.50 -9.83
CA GLY A 16 -4.29 -5.40 -10.74
C GLY A 16 -4.83 -4.15 -10.04
N GLY A 17 -5.11 -4.20 -8.74
CA GLY A 17 -5.49 -3.01 -7.97
C GLY A 17 -4.32 -2.03 -7.81
N ILE A 18 -4.60 -0.73 -7.85
CA ILE A 18 -3.55 0.31 -7.81
C ILE A 18 -2.62 0.18 -6.59
N GLY A 19 -3.15 -0.02 -5.39
CA GLY A 19 -2.31 -0.19 -4.21
C GLY A 19 -1.55 -1.53 -4.17
N MET A 20 -1.98 -2.54 -4.94
CA MET A 20 -1.37 -3.86 -4.99
C MET A 20 -0.25 -3.91 -6.01
N SER A 21 -0.47 -3.34 -7.20
CA SER A 21 0.51 -3.33 -8.29
C SER A 21 1.78 -2.58 -7.93
N GLY A 22 1.69 -1.49 -7.16
CA GLY A 22 2.88 -0.77 -6.71
C GLY A 22 3.77 -1.61 -5.78
N LEU A 23 3.16 -2.39 -4.89
CA LEU A 23 3.88 -3.31 -4.00
C LEU A 23 4.46 -4.51 -4.75
N ALA A 24 3.74 -5.02 -5.76
CA ALA A 24 4.23 -6.08 -6.63
C ALA A 24 5.48 -5.64 -7.41
N GLN A 25 5.47 -4.44 -7.99
CA GLN A 25 6.63 -3.85 -8.67
C GLN A 25 7.82 -3.67 -7.72
N TYR A 26 7.57 -3.15 -6.51
CA TYR A 26 8.61 -3.00 -5.49
C TYR A 26 9.28 -4.35 -5.16
N LEU A 27 8.50 -5.38 -4.83
CA LEU A 27 9.06 -6.68 -4.46
C LEU A 27 9.79 -7.34 -5.64
N LYS A 28 9.31 -7.16 -6.87
CA LYS A 28 10.03 -7.60 -8.08
C LYS A 28 11.38 -6.90 -8.20
N ALA A 29 11.43 -5.59 -7.95
CA ALA A 29 12.68 -4.81 -7.97
C ALA A 29 13.65 -5.21 -6.85
N GLU A 30 13.14 -5.63 -5.68
CA GLU A 30 13.93 -6.19 -4.58
C GLU A 30 14.34 -7.66 -4.81
N GLY A 31 13.98 -8.26 -5.95
CA GLY A 31 14.44 -9.59 -6.36
C GLY A 31 13.55 -10.77 -5.92
N TYR A 32 12.36 -10.52 -5.38
CA TYR A 32 11.41 -11.58 -5.05
C TYR A 32 10.78 -12.18 -6.32
N GLN A 33 10.40 -13.45 -6.24
CA GLN A 33 9.47 -14.02 -7.22
C GLN A 33 8.07 -13.47 -6.95
N VAL A 34 7.49 -12.79 -7.95
CA VAL A 34 6.18 -12.15 -7.82
C VAL A 34 5.24 -12.66 -8.91
N ALA A 35 4.07 -13.10 -8.47
CA ALA A 35 2.94 -13.44 -9.33
C ALA A 35 1.64 -13.06 -8.64
N GLY A 36 0.53 -13.14 -9.36
CA GLY A 36 -0.75 -12.93 -8.72
C GLY A 36 -1.95 -13.32 -9.56
N TYR A 37 -3.11 -13.16 -8.94
CA TYR A 37 -4.42 -13.30 -9.54
C TYR A 37 -5.08 -11.92 -9.63
N ASP A 38 -5.78 -11.66 -10.72
CA ASP A 38 -6.82 -10.64 -10.78
C ASP A 38 -8.05 -11.17 -11.50
N ARG A 39 -9.22 -10.59 -11.28
CA ARG A 39 -10.46 -11.08 -11.91
C ARG A 39 -10.50 -10.75 -13.41
N THR A 40 -9.94 -9.60 -13.80
CA THR A 40 -10.06 -9.10 -15.17
C THR A 40 -8.77 -8.45 -15.64
N PRO A 41 -8.39 -8.62 -16.92
CA PRO A 41 -7.29 -7.87 -17.52
C PRO A 41 -7.53 -6.36 -17.44
N SER A 42 -6.45 -5.60 -17.24
CA SER A 42 -6.44 -4.14 -17.21
C SER A 42 -5.10 -3.59 -17.72
N THR A 43 -5.01 -2.27 -17.89
CA THR A 43 -3.75 -1.59 -18.20
C THR A 43 -2.68 -1.85 -17.12
N ILE A 44 -3.09 -1.97 -15.85
CA ILE A 44 -2.15 -2.27 -14.75
C ILE A 44 -1.62 -3.69 -14.87
N THR A 45 -2.47 -4.68 -15.14
CA THR A 45 -1.99 -6.07 -15.30
C THR A 45 -1.11 -6.21 -16.55
N ALA A 46 -1.39 -5.47 -17.62
CA ALA A 46 -0.51 -5.42 -18.79
C ALA A 46 0.87 -4.84 -18.43
N LEU A 47 0.92 -3.71 -17.70
CA LEU A 47 2.17 -3.11 -17.23
C LEU A 47 2.99 -4.06 -16.36
N LEU A 48 2.34 -4.82 -15.47
CA LEU A 48 3.02 -5.81 -14.64
C LEU A 48 3.54 -6.99 -15.48
N ALA A 49 2.77 -7.46 -16.46
CA ALA A 49 3.20 -8.52 -17.37
C ALA A 49 4.43 -8.11 -18.20
N ASP A 50 4.50 -6.84 -18.63
CA ASP A 50 5.68 -6.26 -19.30
C ASP A 50 6.94 -6.24 -18.41
N GLN A 51 6.79 -6.43 -17.09
CA GLN A 51 7.87 -6.56 -16.11
C GLN A 51 8.12 -8.01 -15.68
N ASP A 52 7.68 -8.99 -16.49
CA ASP A 52 7.80 -10.42 -16.23
C ASP A 52 7.16 -10.85 -14.89
N ILE A 53 6.03 -10.24 -14.52
CA ILE A 53 5.19 -10.69 -13.41
C ILE A 53 4.07 -11.54 -13.97
N GLN A 54 3.97 -12.80 -13.52
CA GLN A 54 2.94 -13.72 -13.99
C GLN A 54 1.58 -13.39 -13.36
N ILE A 55 0.54 -13.34 -14.18
CA ILE A 55 -0.82 -13.01 -13.73
C ILE A 55 -1.80 -14.06 -14.25
N SER A 56 -2.55 -14.65 -13.33
CA SER A 56 -3.72 -15.49 -13.65
C SER A 56 -4.99 -14.65 -13.62
N PHE A 57 -5.92 -14.96 -14.53
CA PHE A 57 -7.29 -14.46 -14.50
C PHE A 57 -8.31 -15.52 -14.07
N ASP A 58 -7.82 -16.71 -13.75
CA ASP A 58 -8.62 -17.86 -13.33
C ASP A 58 -8.40 -18.15 -11.84
N ASP A 59 -9.49 -18.21 -11.08
CA ASP A 59 -9.50 -18.48 -9.63
C ASP A 59 -9.51 -19.99 -9.38
N HIS A 60 -8.41 -20.65 -9.73
CA HIS A 60 -8.20 -22.10 -9.66
C HIS A 60 -6.80 -22.40 -9.14
N VAL A 61 -6.62 -23.50 -8.39
CA VAL A 61 -5.32 -23.82 -7.76
C VAL A 61 -4.30 -24.27 -8.80
N GLU A 62 -4.76 -24.85 -9.91
CA GLU A 62 -3.95 -25.39 -11.00
C GLU A 62 -3.12 -24.34 -11.74
N VAL A 63 -3.44 -23.05 -11.56
CA VAL A 63 -2.69 -21.93 -12.14
C VAL A 63 -1.42 -21.60 -11.37
N LEU A 64 -1.29 -22.11 -10.14
CA LEU A 64 -0.12 -21.88 -9.30
C LEU A 64 1.08 -22.69 -9.82
N THR A 65 2.20 -22.00 -10.05
CA THR A 65 3.47 -22.66 -10.39
C THR A 65 4.19 -23.16 -9.14
N SER A 66 5.17 -24.04 -9.32
CA SER A 66 5.95 -24.62 -8.22
C SER A 66 6.57 -23.60 -7.28
N ASP A 67 6.89 -22.40 -7.77
CA ASP A 67 7.51 -21.32 -7.00
C ASP A 67 6.60 -20.73 -5.91
N TYR A 68 5.29 -21.00 -5.98
CA TYR A 68 4.27 -20.49 -5.07
C TYR A 68 3.53 -21.59 -4.29
N LEU A 69 4.00 -22.85 -4.37
CA LEU A 69 3.39 -24.01 -3.72
C LEU A 69 4.01 -24.37 -2.36
N ASN A 70 4.93 -23.55 -1.83
CA ASN A 70 5.57 -23.79 -0.54
C ASN A 70 5.15 -22.74 0.52
N PRO A 71 4.28 -23.10 1.50
CA PRO A 71 3.83 -22.19 2.55
C PRO A 71 4.96 -21.56 3.39
N ALA A 72 6.11 -22.23 3.50
CA ALA A 72 7.23 -21.76 4.31
C ALA A 72 8.02 -20.63 3.63
N THR A 73 7.94 -20.50 2.30
CA THR A 73 8.73 -19.52 1.53
C THR A 73 7.87 -18.60 0.66
N THR A 74 6.55 -18.77 0.68
CA THR A 74 5.59 -17.97 -0.07
C THR A 74 4.70 -17.14 0.85
N LEU A 75 4.76 -15.82 0.70
CA LEU A 75 3.85 -14.88 1.34
C LEU A 75 2.64 -14.63 0.44
N VAL A 76 1.43 -14.61 1.01
CA VAL A 76 0.21 -14.30 0.26
C VAL A 76 -0.33 -12.94 0.70
N VAL A 77 -0.52 -12.05 -0.26
CA VAL A 77 -0.98 -10.68 -0.03
C VAL A 77 -2.33 -10.51 -0.70
N TYR A 78 -3.33 -10.00 0.03
CA TYR A 78 -4.67 -9.83 -0.51
C TYR A 78 -5.28 -8.47 -0.19
N THR A 79 -6.26 -8.09 -1.00
CA THR A 79 -7.11 -6.91 -0.79
C THR A 79 -8.49 -7.33 -0.25
N PRO A 80 -9.17 -6.49 0.56
CA PRO A 80 -10.55 -6.73 0.97
C PRO A 80 -11.54 -6.93 -0.19
N ALA A 81 -11.19 -6.50 -1.40
CA ALA A 81 -12.02 -6.68 -2.60
C ALA A 81 -12.06 -8.14 -3.11
N ILE A 82 -11.19 -9.03 -2.61
CA ILE A 82 -11.24 -10.46 -2.97
C ILE A 82 -12.46 -11.11 -2.31
N PRO A 83 -13.33 -11.78 -3.07
CA PRO A 83 -14.50 -12.45 -2.52
C PRO A 83 -14.13 -13.52 -1.50
N GLN A 84 -14.93 -13.65 -0.45
CA GLN A 84 -14.72 -14.67 0.59
C GLN A 84 -14.83 -16.11 0.05
N ASN A 85 -15.52 -16.31 -1.07
CA ASN A 85 -15.63 -17.59 -1.77
C ASN A 85 -14.55 -17.80 -2.83
N SER A 86 -13.48 -17.00 -2.85
CA SER A 86 -12.35 -17.23 -3.75
C SER A 86 -11.68 -18.58 -3.46
N VAL A 87 -11.45 -19.36 -4.52
CA VAL A 87 -10.82 -20.68 -4.45
C VAL A 87 -9.37 -20.54 -4.01
N LEU A 88 -8.61 -19.62 -4.60
CA LEU A 88 -7.22 -19.37 -4.24
C LEU A 88 -7.08 -18.89 -2.80
N LEU A 89 -7.92 -17.93 -2.36
CA LEU A 89 -7.90 -17.45 -0.97
C LEU A 89 -8.18 -18.58 0.02
N GLY A 90 -9.22 -19.39 -0.26
CA GLY A 90 -9.57 -20.54 0.56
C GLY A 90 -8.48 -21.61 0.60
N TYR A 91 -7.84 -21.87 -0.55
CA TYR A 91 -6.71 -22.80 -0.65
C TYR A 91 -5.53 -22.34 0.21
N PHE A 92 -5.05 -21.10 0.03
CA PHE A 92 -3.91 -20.59 0.78
C PHE A 92 -4.18 -20.59 2.29
N ALA A 93 -5.38 -20.21 2.71
CA ALA A 93 -5.78 -20.26 4.11
C ALA A 93 -5.79 -21.69 4.66
N ALA A 94 -6.32 -22.66 3.90
CA ALA A 94 -6.39 -24.06 4.32
C ALA A 94 -5.02 -24.77 4.37
N GLN A 95 -4.06 -24.33 3.55
CA GLN A 95 -2.72 -24.92 3.46
C GLN A 95 -1.69 -24.26 4.39
N GLY A 96 -2.11 -23.34 5.25
CA GLY A 96 -1.24 -22.75 6.28
C GLY A 96 -0.25 -21.71 5.75
N TYR A 97 -0.55 -21.06 4.63
CA TYR A 97 0.25 -19.92 4.16
C TYR A 97 0.11 -18.74 5.13
N THR A 98 1.12 -17.87 5.13
CA THR A 98 0.98 -16.56 5.79
C THR A 98 0.18 -15.63 4.87
N LEU A 99 -1.02 -15.23 5.30
CA LEU A 99 -1.88 -14.30 4.56
C LEU A 99 -1.87 -12.93 5.22
N ILE A 100 -1.61 -11.88 4.46
CA ILE A 100 -1.55 -10.51 4.97
C ILE A 100 -2.35 -9.55 4.08
N LYS A 101 -2.96 -8.54 4.70
CA LYS A 101 -3.60 -7.45 3.95
C LYS A 101 -2.54 -6.56 3.31
N ARG A 102 -2.87 -5.95 2.16
CA ARG A 102 -2.08 -4.90 1.49
C ARG A 102 -1.46 -3.87 2.45
N ALA A 103 -2.27 -3.34 3.37
CA ALA A 103 -1.86 -2.29 4.30
C ALA A 103 -0.70 -2.72 5.22
N ALA A 104 -0.74 -3.98 5.68
CA ALA A 104 0.32 -4.54 6.50
C ALA A 104 1.63 -4.71 5.70
N LEU A 105 1.54 -5.10 4.42
CA LEU A 105 2.71 -5.16 3.54
C LEU A 105 3.31 -3.76 3.32
N LEU A 106 2.49 -2.76 2.98
CA LEU A 106 2.97 -1.39 2.79
C LEU A 106 3.68 -0.88 4.05
N GLY A 107 3.10 -1.11 5.22
CA GLY A 107 3.70 -0.75 6.51
C GLY A 107 4.95 -1.56 6.88
N ALA A 108 5.19 -2.73 6.29
CA ALA A 108 6.44 -3.48 6.45
C ALA A 108 7.53 -2.92 5.51
N VAL A 109 7.16 -2.63 4.26
CA VAL A 109 8.05 -2.11 3.21
C VAL A 109 8.58 -0.72 3.52
N THR A 110 7.77 0.16 4.14
CA THR A 110 8.14 1.56 4.39
C THR A 110 8.81 1.77 5.75
N ARG A 111 8.71 0.79 6.66
CA ARG A 111 9.29 0.87 8.01
C ARG A 111 10.80 1.13 8.09
N PRO A 112 11.66 0.55 7.23
CA PRO A 112 13.10 0.77 7.32
C PRO A 112 13.57 2.10 6.74
N THR A 113 12.68 2.91 6.14
CA THR A 113 13.02 4.15 5.45
C THR A 113 12.47 5.37 6.17
N PHE A 114 12.92 6.57 5.77
CA PHE A 114 12.25 7.81 6.17
C PHE A 114 10.95 7.98 5.37
N CYS A 115 9.81 7.76 6.01
CA CYS A 115 8.50 7.73 5.40
C CYS A 115 7.78 9.09 5.49
N TYR A 116 7.52 9.69 4.32
CA TYR A 116 6.55 10.75 4.10
C TYR A 116 5.18 10.15 3.79
N ALA A 117 4.18 10.48 4.59
CA ALA A 117 2.81 9.99 4.43
C ALA A 117 1.84 11.13 4.10
N VAL A 118 1.10 11.01 2.99
CA VAL A 118 0.08 11.98 2.58
C VAL A 118 -1.31 11.39 2.83
N ALA A 119 -2.02 11.93 3.82
CA ALA A 119 -3.36 11.52 4.23
C ALA A 119 -4.40 12.62 3.93
N GLY A 120 -5.68 12.24 4.03
CA GLY A 120 -6.84 13.12 3.93
C GLY A 120 -7.92 12.57 3.01
N THR A 121 -9.18 12.95 3.18
CA THR A 121 -10.29 12.37 2.42
C THR A 121 -10.10 12.54 0.90
N HIS A 122 -9.65 13.72 0.47
CA HIS A 122 -9.41 14.06 -0.93
C HIS A 122 -8.03 14.69 -1.17
N GLY A 123 -7.57 14.68 -2.42
CA GLY A 123 -6.34 15.37 -2.83
C GLY A 123 -5.03 14.63 -2.52
N LYS A 124 -5.09 13.44 -1.92
CA LYS A 124 -3.91 12.59 -1.61
C LYS A 124 -3.03 12.38 -2.84
N THR A 125 -3.61 11.88 -3.92
CA THR A 125 -2.88 11.52 -5.15
C THR A 125 -2.25 12.72 -5.85
N THR A 126 -2.92 13.86 -5.86
CA THR A 126 -2.35 15.08 -6.44
C THR A 126 -1.16 15.55 -5.61
N THR A 127 -1.32 15.62 -4.28
CA THR A 127 -0.27 16.09 -3.38
C THR A 127 0.93 15.14 -3.33
N SER A 128 0.71 13.82 -3.29
CA SER A 128 1.78 12.82 -3.36
C SER A 128 2.52 12.88 -4.70
N SER A 129 1.81 13.07 -5.81
CA SER A 129 2.44 13.20 -7.14
C SER A 129 3.30 14.46 -7.25
N LEU A 130 2.83 15.59 -6.70
CA LEU A 130 3.60 16.83 -6.65
C LEU A 130 4.85 16.69 -5.78
N LEU A 131 4.72 16.05 -4.61
CA LEU A 131 5.86 15.80 -3.73
C LEU A 131 6.88 14.85 -4.39
N ALA A 132 6.42 13.82 -5.10
CA ALA A 132 7.29 12.94 -5.87
C ALA A 132 8.07 13.73 -6.94
N ALA A 133 7.41 14.62 -7.69
CA ALA A 133 8.07 15.46 -8.68
C ALA A 133 9.13 16.39 -8.06
N MET A 134 8.85 16.96 -6.89
CA MET A 134 9.83 17.78 -6.14
C MET A 134 11.03 16.94 -5.67
N LEU A 135 10.81 15.71 -5.19
CA LEU A 135 11.90 14.82 -4.77
C LEU A 135 12.78 14.39 -5.96
N VAL A 136 12.19 14.19 -7.14
CA VAL A 136 12.93 13.94 -8.38
C VAL A 136 13.81 15.13 -8.74
N GLU A 137 13.24 16.34 -8.76
CA GLU A 137 14.00 17.57 -9.08
C GLU A 137 15.12 17.82 -8.06
N ALA A 138 14.87 17.52 -6.79
CA ALA A 138 15.86 17.58 -5.72
C ALA A 138 16.87 16.42 -5.73
N GLN A 139 16.79 15.49 -6.70
CA GLN A 139 17.65 14.31 -6.83
C GLN A 139 17.71 13.48 -5.54
N SER A 140 16.60 13.44 -4.80
CA SER A 140 16.52 12.70 -3.54
C SER A 140 16.46 11.20 -3.79
N PRO A 141 17.10 10.35 -2.96
CA PRO A 141 16.99 8.90 -3.07
C PRO A 141 15.69 8.39 -2.43
N PHE A 142 14.63 8.25 -3.22
CA PHE A 142 13.29 7.90 -2.72
C PHE A 142 12.59 6.82 -3.54
N THR A 143 11.66 6.14 -2.89
CA THR A 143 10.67 5.24 -3.51
C THR A 143 9.27 5.78 -3.21
N ALA A 144 8.37 5.81 -4.19
CA ALA A 144 7.00 6.26 -3.98
C ALA A 144 5.95 5.20 -4.35
N PHE A 145 4.88 5.15 -3.57
CA PHE A 145 3.68 4.34 -3.78
C PHE A 145 2.48 5.26 -3.89
N LEU A 146 2.01 5.47 -5.13
CA LEU A 146 0.93 6.40 -5.45
C LEU A 146 -0.41 5.67 -5.63
N GLY A 147 -1.50 6.35 -5.30
CA GLY A 147 -2.89 5.90 -5.43
C GLY A 147 -3.45 6.06 -6.85
N GLY A 148 -2.60 6.43 -7.81
CA GLY A 148 -2.92 6.52 -9.23
C GLY A 148 -1.66 6.36 -10.08
N VAL A 149 -1.85 6.09 -11.37
CA VAL A 149 -0.74 6.08 -12.34
C VAL A 149 -0.35 7.52 -12.65
N ALA A 150 0.85 7.92 -12.27
CA ALA A 150 1.34 9.26 -12.52
C ALA A 150 1.81 9.41 -13.96
N ASN A 151 1.22 10.35 -14.72
CA ASN A 151 1.52 10.54 -16.15
C ASN A 151 3.00 10.76 -16.45
N GLN A 152 3.74 11.44 -15.57
CA GLN A 152 5.17 11.67 -15.77
C GLN A 152 5.99 10.37 -15.70
N PHE A 153 5.57 9.41 -14.87
CA PHE A 153 6.30 8.18 -14.58
C PHE A 153 5.70 6.96 -15.29
N GLN A 154 4.49 7.10 -15.86
CA GLN A 154 3.71 6.00 -16.46
C GLN A 154 3.53 4.80 -15.51
N SER A 155 3.65 5.04 -14.20
CA SER A 155 3.51 4.04 -13.14
C SER A 155 2.99 4.72 -11.87
N ASN A 156 2.48 3.90 -10.97
CA ASN A 156 2.14 4.24 -9.59
C ASN A 156 3.23 3.86 -8.59
N TYR A 157 4.31 3.26 -9.08
CA TYR A 157 5.52 2.95 -8.35
C TYR A 157 6.69 3.72 -8.97
N ILE A 158 7.45 4.41 -8.14
CA ILE A 158 8.63 5.18 -8.56
C ILE A 158 9.80 4.72 -7.72
N ASN A 159 10.94 4.41 -8.35
CA ASN A 159 12.15 3.98 -7.65
C ASN A 159 13.37 4.81 -8.07
N HIS A 160 13.81 5.67 -7.15
CA HIS A 160 15.05 6.45 -7.25
C HIS A 160 15.97 6.19 -6.04
N GLY A 161 15.74 5.12 -5.28
CA GLY A 161 16.51 4.77 -4.08
C GLY A 161 15.62 4.38 -2.90
N ASN A 162 16.26 3.92 -1.82
CA ASN A 162 15.61 3.26 -0.69
C ASN A 162 15.80 3.98 0.65
N GLN A 163 16.21 5.26 0.65
CA GLN A 163 16.39 6.02 1.89
C GLN A 163 15.09 6.65 2.37
N VAL A 164 14.26 7.10 1.43
CA VAL A 164 12.98 7.76 1.69
C VAL A 164 11.85 6.95 1.04
N SER A 165 10.74 6.80 1.75
CA SER A 165 9.48 6.33 1.16
C SER A 165 8.45 7.45 1.14
N LEU A 166 7.75 7.61 0.02
CA LEU A 166 6.60 8.50 -0.10
C LEU A 166 5.34 7.66 -0.35
N VAL A 167 4.34 7.78 0.51
CA VAL A 167 3.11 7.00 0.41
C VAL A 167 1.86 7.85 0.50
N GLU A 168 0.83 7.41 -0.20
CA GLU A 168 -0.54 7.79 0.13
C GLU A 168 -1.04 6.97 1.32
N ALA A 169 -1.37 7.67 2.40
CA ALA A 169 -1.92 7.10 3.61
C ALA A 169 -3.45 7.12 3.51
N ASP A 170 -4.00 5.96 3.19
CA ASP A 170 -5.42 5.75 2.95
C ASP A 170 -6.18 5.49 4.27
N GLU A 171 -7.15 6.34 4.55
CA GLU A 171 -8.04 6.26 5.70
C GLU A 171 -9.03 5.09 5.61
N PHE A 172 -9.29 4.55 4.40
CA PHE A 172 -10.19 3.41 4.22
C PHE A 172 -9.70 2.18 5.01
N ASP A 173 -10.61 1.46 5.67
CA ASP A 173 -10.30 0.30 6.57
C ASP A 173 -9.22 0.61 7.64
N ARG A 174 -9.08 1.89 8.03
CA ARG A 174 -8.04 2.38 8.97
C ARG A 174 -6.62 2.02 8.53
N SER A 175 -6.39 1.89 7.22
CA SER A 175 -5.17 1.28 6.67
C SER A 175 -3.91 2.10 6.96
N PHE A 176 -4.03 3.42 7.04
CA PHE A 176 -2.94 4.32 7.41
C PHE A 176 -2.32 4.06 8.79
N LEU A 177 -3.00 3.32 9.69
CA LEU A 177 -2.51 3.00 11.04
C LEU A 177 -1.47 1.86 11.01
N GLN A 178 -1.27 1.23 9.85
CA GLN A 178 -0.22 0.24 9.65
C GLN A 178 1.14 0.90 9.35
N LEU A 179 1.17 2.20 9.09
CA LEU A 179 2.37 2.96 8.76
C LEU A 179 3.14 3.39 10.01
N THR A 180 4.39 3.78 9.81
CA THR A 180 5.23 4.44 10.84
C THR A 180 5.94 5.64 10.22
N PRO A 181 5.20 6.72 9.89
CA PRO A 181 5.76 7.87 9.20
C PRO A 181 6.71 8.66 10.10
N GLN A 182 7.68 9.34 9.49
CA GLN A 182 8.52 10.35 10.16
C GLN A 182 8.07 11.77 9.84
N ALA A 183 7.30 11.96 8.77
CA ALA A 183 6.61 13.19 8.46
C ALA A 183 5.28 12.88 7.77
N ALA A 184 4.24 13.65 8.08
CA ALA A 184 2.93 13.47 7.48
C ALA A 184 2.33 14.79 7.02
N LEU A 185 1.47 14.69 6.01
CA LEU A 185 0.63 15.78 5.53
C LEU A 185 -0.84 15.34 5.59
N ILE A 186 -1.72 16.18 6.13
CA ILE A 186 -3.19 15.97 6.08
C ILE A 186 -3.82 17.07 5.21
N THR A 187 -4.40 16.69 4.07
CA THR A 187 -4.97 17.62 3.09
C THR A 187 -6.33 18.18 3.50
N ASN A 188 -7.22 17.34 4.01
CA ASN A 188 -8.56 17.66 4.51
C ASN A 188 -9.10 16.45 5.31
N ILE A 189 -10.15 16.68 6.10
CA ILE A 189 -10.85 15.63 6.84
C ILE A 189 -12.35 15.87 6.69
N ASP A 190 -12.93 15.29 5.65
CA ASP A 190 -14.37 15.27 5.43
C ASP A 190 -14.89 13.87 5.76
N PRO A 191 -15.84 13.71 6.71
CA PRO A 191 -16.29 12.38 7.09
C PRO A 191 -16.86 11.59 5.93
N ASP A 192 -16.20 10.48 5.66
CA ASP A 192 -16.51 9.47 4.65
C ASP A 192 -16.39 8.08 5.31
N HIS A 193 -16.73 7.01 4.59
CA HIS A 193 -16.54 5.63 5.05
C HIS A 193 -17.14 5.34 6.43
N LEU A 194 -18.26 5.97 6.77
CA LEU A 194 -18.93 5.82 8.07
C LEU A 194 -19.50 4.42 8.28
N ASP A 195 -19.64 3.63 7.23
CA ASP A 195 -19.90 2.20 7.29
C ASP A 195 -18.76 1.41 7.97
N ILE A 196 -17.52 1.91 7.88
CA ILE A 196 -16.33 1.34 8.52
C ILE A 196 -16.07 1.99 9.88
N TYR A 197 -16.19 3.32 9.95
CA TYR A 197 -15.87 4.08 11.15
C TYR A 197 -17.00 4.15 12.17
N GLY A 198 -18.24 3.86 11.76
CA GLY A 198 -19.44 3.94 12.60
C GLY A 198 -20.00 5.36 12.68
N ASP A 199 -19.20 6.31 13.15
CA ASP A 199 -19.60 7.71 13.30
C ASP A 199 -18.49 8.71 12.97
N ARG A 200 -18.87 9.98 12.87
CA ARG A 200 -17.96 11.09 12.53
C ARG A 200 -16.85 11.24 13.57
N GLY A 201 -17.14 11.03 14.86
CA GLY A 201 -16.16 11.17 15.93
C GLY A 201 -15.05 10.12 15.80
N SER A 202 -15.43 8.88 15.50
CA SER A 202 -14.51 7.76 15.24
C SER A 202 -13.67 7.98 13.98
N PHE A 203 -14.25 8.60 12.94
CA PHE A 203 -13.51 9.01 11.74
C PHE A 203 -12.42 10.05 12.07
N TYR A 204 -12.79 11.11 12.79
CA TYR A 204 -11.83 12.12 13.26
C TYR A 204 -10.76 11.52 14.18
N GLN A 205 -11.15 10.63 15.09
CA GLN A 205 -10.21 9.92 15.96
C GLN A 205 -9.20 9.11 15.15
N GLY A 206 -9.61 8.46 14.06
CA GLY A 206 -8.66 7.74 13.19
C GLY A 206 -7.55 8.64 12.62
N PHE A 207 -7.88 9.90 12.27
CA PHE A 207 -6.88 10.88 11.82
C PHE A 207 -5.98 11.39 12.96
N ALA A 208 -6.54 11.55 14.17
CA ALA A 208 -5.74 11.87 15.35
C ALA A 208 -4.76 10.73 15.68
N ASP A 209 -5.26 9.48 15.68
CA ASP A 209 -4.46 8.27 15.87
C ASP A 209 -3.33 8.17 14.82
N PHE A 210 -3.62 8.54 13.57
CA PHE A 210 -2.61 8.60 12.51
C PHE A 210 -1.54 9.67 12.78
N ALA A 211 -1.95 10.87 13.22
CA ALA A 211 -1.01 11.92 13.61
C ALA A 211 -0.14 11.48 14.80
N ASP A 212 -0.68 10.66 15.71
CA ASP A 212 0.02 10.06 16.86
C ASP A 212 1.06 9.00 16.52
N LEU A 213 1.11 8.53 15.27
CA LEU A 213 2.20 7.67 14.80
C LEU A 213 3.53 8.43 14.64
N LEU A 214 3.50 9.76 14.53
CA LEU A 214 4.69 10.59 14.36
C LEU A 214 5.48 10.72 15.67
N SER A 215 6.81 10.58 15.58
CA SER A 215 7.71 10.85 16.71
C SER A 215 7.77 12.34 17.06
N THR A 216 7.94 12.65 18.35
CA THR A 216 8.06 14.03 18.86
C THR A 216 9.48 14.60 18.67
N PRO A 217 9.66 15.87 18.26
CA PRO A 217 8.64 16.81 17.82
C PRO A 217 8.05 16.40 16.48
N LYS A 218 6.72 16.49 16.35
CA LYS A 218 6.01 16.03 15.15
C LYS A 218 6.34 16.87 13.93
N ARG A 219 6.62 16.20 12.82
CA ARG A 219 6.72 16.82 11.48
C ARG A 219 5.39 16.64 10.77
N LEU A 220 4.39 17.39 11.22
CA LEU A 220 3.03 17.34 10.69
C LEU A 220 2.72 18.64 9.94
N VAL A 221 2.30 18.52 8.68
CA VAL A 221 1.76 19.63 7.89
C VAL A 221 0.26 19.41 7.74
N VAL A 222 -0.54 20.41 8.09
CA VAL A 222 -2.00 20.31 8.02
C VAL A 222 -2.53 21.51 7.26
N HIS A 223 -3.44 21.26 6.33
CA HIS A 223 -4.16 22.34 5.67
C HIS A 223 -5.04 23.09 6.69
N GLU A 224 -5.10 24.43 6.60
CA GLU A 224 -5.81 25.28 7.57
C GLU A 224 -7.32 24.97 7.71
N SER A 225 -7.91 24.33 6.70
CA SER A 225 -9.32 23.91 6.72
C SER A 225 -9.59 22.70 7.62
N VAL A 226 -8.56 21.99 8.06
CA VAL A 226 -8.71 20.83 8.95
C VAL A 226 -9.08 21.35 10.34
N THR A 227 -10.29 21.01 10.77
CA THR A 227 -10.85 21.39 12.07
C THR A 227 -11.51 20.17 12.71
N GLY A 228 -11.75 20.21 14.02
CA GLY A 228 -12.47 19.13 14.71
C GLY A 228 -11.62 17.93 15.15
N ILE A 229 -10.30 18.03 15.03
CA ILE A 229 -9.32 17.13 15.67
C ILE A 229 -8.40 17.93 16.58
N ASP A 230 -8.17 17.43 17.79
CA ASP A 230 -7.16 17.99 18.70
C ASP A 230 -5.79 17.46 18.28
N LEU A 231 -5.02 18.33 17.62
CA LEU A 231 -3.65 18.06 17.20
C LEU A 231 -2.61 18.67 18.16
N ASP A 232 -3.05 19.30 19.25
CA ASP A 232 -2.14 19.92 20.23
C ASP A 232 -1.65 18.90 21.28
N GLN A 233 -2.30 17.74 21.39
CA GLN A 233 -1.78 16.57 22.13
C GLN A 233 -0.86 15.69 21.28
N ALA A 234 -0.64 16.08 20.03
CA ALA A 234 0.10 15.36 19.04
C ALA A 234 1.54 15.91 18.90
#